data_AF-A0A5Q4E0K7-F1
#
_entry.id   AF-A0A5Q4E0K7-F1
#
_cell.length_a   1.000
_cell.length_b   1.000
_cell.length_c   1.000
_cell.angle_alpha   90.00
_cell.angle_beta   90.00
_cell.angle_gamma   90.00
#
_symmetry.space_group_name_H-M   'P 1'
#
loop_
_entity.id
_entity.type
_entity.pdbx_description
1 polymer ?
#
loop_
_entity_poly.entity_id
_entity_poly.type
_entity_poly.pdbx_seq_one_letter_code
_entity_poly.pdbx_strand_id
1 'polypeptide(L)'
;AWVWVFAAGNQRHNRLLNQPADYPGPVISRHPSWAAYDNSGSRIPRGQDKPFLDPANPEVRSYLTRLMTEIVTQYNVDGLHLDYIRYPFQDPGANRTYGYGEVARWRFQSLTGVDPLTLSPRPVAALDRNQQIQQQVLWERWTEFRVQQVTSFVEGISSTLKRHRPGLVMSAAVFANPEHERLQRIQQDWGTWARANYLDWIVLMSYAADTSRFERLVQPWLVNESFGSTLVIPGIRLLNLSSAATVDQMQASRDLPTLGYALFAAADLNAELKTVLAQTQIGSPPGPTTPYAMAASRYAALQREWSWLLTQQRLWMDRNALEPWIGQVNGLGREFDALAQAPSRRNLANVRAGLARVRTPLTQGVVVDTANSGYRLRSWQHRLTAIERLLEHGERHHR
;
A
#
# COMPACT_ATOMS: atom_id res chain seq x y z
N ALA A 1 3.81 0.27 -15.30
CA ALA A 1 2.96 -0.83 -15.80
C ALA A 1 2.19 -1.48 -14.64
N TRP A 2 0.90 -1.75 -14.82
CA TRP A 2 0.07 -2.50 -13.87
C TRP A 2 -0.04 -3.95 -14.33
N VAL A 3 0.33 -4.92 -13.47
CA VAL A 3 0.36 -6.34 -13.82
C VAL A 3 -0.42 -7.19 -12.84
N TRP A 4 -1.18 -8.16 -13.35
CA TRP A 4 -1.73 -9.22 -12.53
C TRP A 4 -0.64 -10.26 -12.28
N VAL A 5 -0.43 -10.61 -11.01
CA VAL A 5 0.64 -11.53 -10.61
C VAL A 5 0.12 -12.97 -10.58
N PHE A 6 -0.72 -13.33 -9.61
CA PHE A 6 -1.16 -14.73 -9.46
C PHE A 6 -2.55 -14.99 -10.01
N ALA A 7 -3.42 -14.00 -10.20
CA ALA A 7 -4.68 -14.20 -10.93
C ALA A 7 -4.39 -14.35 -12.44
N ALA A 8 -4.89 -15.42 -13.08
CA ALA A 8 -4.52 -15.78 -14.46
C ALA A 8 -5.71 -15.97 -15.43
N GLY A 9 -6.92 -15.63 -15.02
CA GLY A 9 -8.11 -15.69 -15.86
C GLY A 9 -9.25 -14.87 -15.26
N ASN A 10 -10.34 -14.68 -16.00
CA ASN A 10 -11.54 -13.99 -15.53
C ASN A 10 -12.78 -14.46 -16.32
N GLN A 11 -13.79 -14.99 -15.63
CA GLN A 11 -15.03 -15.46 -16.27
C GLN A 11 -15.77 -14.38 -17.07
N ARG A 12 -15.62 -13.10 -16.72
CA ARG A 12 -16.16 -12.00 -17.54
C ARG A 12 -15.45 -11.92 -18.89
N HIS A 13 -14.13 -12.12 -18.95
CA HIS A 13 -13.41 -12.18 -20.22
C HIS A 13 -13.85 -13.40 -21.04
N ASN A 14 -14.11 -14.54 -20.40
CA ASN A 14 -14.60 -15.71 -21.11
C ASN A 14 -15.90 -15.41 -21.86
N ARG A 15 -16.87 -14.75 -21.20
CA ARG A 15 -18.11 -14.33 -21.85
C ARG A 15 -17.89 -13.38 -23.02
N LEU A 16 -16.96 -12.42 -22.90
CA LEU A 16 -16.65 -11.47 -23.98
C LEU A 16 -15.97 -12.13 -25.18
N LEU A 17 -15.22 -13.21 -24.94
CA LEU A 17 -14.45 -13.94 -25.95
C LEU A 17 -15.13 -15.24 -26.42
N ASN A 18 -16.40 -15.45 -26.06
CA ASN A 18 -17.16 -16.68 -26.34
C ASN A 18 -16.43 -17.96 -25.90
N GLN A 19 -15.76 -17.92 -24.75
CA GLN A 19 -15.11 -19.07 -24.12
C GLN A 19 -16.03 -19.72 -23.08
N PRO A 20 -15.84 -21.03 -22.78
CA PRO A 20 -16.53 -21.70 -21.68
C PRO A 20 -16.41 -20.97 -20.33
N ALA A 21 -17.43 -21.06 -19.48
CA ALA A 21 -17.45 -20.38 -18.18
C ALA A 21 -16.36 -20.90 -17.21
N ASP A 22 -15.94 -22.15 -17.39
CA ASP A 22 -14.89 -22.83 -16.64
C ASP A 22 -13.51 -22.75 -17.31
N TYR A 23 -13.40 -22.10 -18.48
CA TYR A 23 -12.12 -21.89 -19.15
C TYR A 23 -11.15 -21.13 -18.23
N PRO A 24 -10.01 -21.73 -17.84
CA PRO A 24 -9.14 -21.14 -16.81
C PRO A 24 -8.22 -20.04 -17.36
N GLY A 25 -8.32 -19.73 -18.66
CA GLY A 25 -7.43 -18.81 -19.36
C GLY A 25 -6.25 -19.53 -20.03
N PRO A 26 -5.60 -18.86 -21.00
CA PRO A 26 -4.64 -19.49 -21.90
C PRO A 26 -3.39 -20.02 -21.20
N VAL A 27 -2.95 -19.38 -20.11
CA VAL A 27 -1.75 -19.80 -19.34
C VAL A 27 -2.01 -21.13 -18.64
N ILE A 28 -3.09 -21.23 -17.86
CA ILE A 28 -3.43 -22.46 -17.12
C ILE A 28 -3.83 -23.58 -18.07
N SER A 29 -4.50 -23.28 -19.19
CA SER A 29 -4.83 -24.30 -20.19
C SER A 29 -3.59 -24.94 -20.82
N ARG A 30 -2.51 -24.18 -21.02
CA ARG A 30 -1.24 -24.71 -21.55
C ARG A 30 -0.37 -25.36 -20.46
N HIS A 31 -0.49 -24.90 -19.22
CA HIS A 31 0.27 -25.42 -18.08
C HIS A 31 -0.66 -25.79 -16.91
N PRO A 32 -1.41 -26.91 -16.98
CA PRO A 32 -2.40 -27.25 -15.96
C PRO A 32 -1.83 -27.44 -14.55
N SER A 33 -0.58 -27.88 -14.42
CA SER A 33 0.15 -28.05 -13.14
C SER A 33 0.53 -26.72 -12.48
N TRP A 34 0.37 -25.60 -13.18
CA TRP A 34 0.62 -24.26 -12.63
C TRP A 34 -0.57 -23.71 -11.84
N ALA A 35 -1.76 -24.32 -11.95
CA ALA A 35 -2.93 -23.89 -11.23
C ALA A 35 -2.85 -24.21 -9.74
N ALA A 36 -3.35 -23.29 -8.92
CA ALA A 36 -3.74 -23.58 -7.55
C ALA A 36 -5.21 -24.03 -7.50
N TYR A 37 -5.58 -24.66 -6.39
CA TYR A 37 -6.89 -25.25 -6.18
C TYR A 37 -7.41 -24.93 -4.77
N ASP A 38 -8.73 -24.97 -4.61
CA ASP A 38 -9.37 -25.05 -3.30
C ASP A 38 -9.28 -26.45 -2.69
N ASN A 39 -9.70 -26.59 -1.44
CA ASN A 39 -9.71 -27.87 -0.72
C ASN A 39 -10.69 -28.91 -1.29
N SER A 40 -11.49 -28.57 -2.29
CA SER A 40 -12.36 -29.48 -3.04
C SER A 40 -11.82 -29.83 -4.43
N GLY A 41 -10.68 -29.27 -4.82
CA GLY A 41 -10.07 -29.46 -6.15
C GLY A 41 -10.58 -28.50 -7.22
N SER A 42 -11.32 -27.43 -6.87
CA SER A 42 -11.74 -26.42 -7.84
C SER A 42 -10.66 -25.37 -8.08
N ARG A 43 -10.45 -25.01 -9.36
CA ARG A 43 -9.53 -23.92 -9.75
C ARG A 43 -10.09 -22.55 -9.44
N ILE A 44 -11.40 -22.37 -9.57
CA ILE A 44 -12.07 -21.11 -9.28
C ILE A 44 -12.71 -21.25 -7.90
N PRO A 45 -12.25 -20.48 -6.90
CA PRO A 45 -12.87 -20.54 -5.57
C PRO A 45 -14.35 -20.21 -5.63
N ARG A 46 -15.17 -20.91 -4.84
CA ARG A 46 -16.61 -20.65 -4.77
C ARG A 46 -16.91 -19.18 -4.46
N GLY A 47 -17.76 -18.56 -5.30
CA GLY A 47 -18.16 -17.16 -5.16
C GLY A 47 -17.15 -16.15 -5.70
N GLN A 48 -16.09 -16.62 -6.38
CA GLN A 48 -15.13 -15.81 -7.11
C GLN A 48 -15.15 -16.18 -8.60
N ASP A 49 -14.47 -15.39 -9.41
CA ASP A 49 -14.58 -15.40 -10.88
C ASP A 49 -13.22 -15.62 -11.59
N LYS A 50 -12.17 -15.94 -10.83
CA LYS A 50 -10.79 -16.03 -11.33
C LYS A 50 -10.07 -17.27 -10.80
N PRO A 51 -9.40 -18.03 -11.65
CA PRO A 51 -8.39 -18.99 -11.22
C PRO A 51 -7.08 -18.29 -10.88
N PHE A 52 -6.27 -18.96 -10.06
CA PHE A 52 -4.97 -18.45 -9.63
C PHE A 52 -3.86 -19.45 -9.95
N LEU A 53 -2.69 -18.91 -10.28
CA LEU A 53 -1.43 -19.64 -10.37
C LEU A 53 -0.94 -19.98 -8.96
N ASP A 54 -0.24 -21.10 -8.82
CA ASP A 54 0.39 -21.52 -7.56
C ASP A 54 1.68 -20.72 -7.30
N PRO A 55 1.73 -19.84 -6.27
CA PRO A 55 2.93 -19.08 -5.91
C PRO A 55 4.14 -19.94 -5.49
N ALA A 56 3.89 -21.20 -5.10
CA ALA A 56 4.94 -22.16 -4.74
C ALA A 56 5.60 -22.82 -5.96
N ASN A 57 4.97 -22.74 -7.15
CA ASN A 57 5.47 -23.39 -8.35
C ASN A 57 6.66 -22.59 -8.95
N PRO A 58 7.87 -23.18 -9.05
CA PRO A 58 9.04 -22.47 -9.55
C PRO A 58 8.93 -22.06 -11.02
N GLU A 59 8.20 -22.80 -11.85
CA GLU A 59 7.98 -22.47 -13.26
C GLU A 59 7.07 -21.25 -13.40
N VAL A 60 6.01 -21.16 -12.58
CA VAL A 60 5.16 -19.95 -12.46
C VAL A 60 6.00 -18.74 -12.10
N ARG A 61 6.85 -18.86 -11.07
CA ARG A 61 7.71 -17.76 -10.61
C ARG A 61 8.69 -17.33 -11.70
N SER A 62 9.29 -18.28 -12.41
CA SER A 62 10.20 -18.02 -13.54
C SER A 62 9.49 -17.33 -14.69
N TYR A 63 8.29 -17.79 -15.06
CA TYR A 63 7.46 -17.19 -16.10
C TYR A 63 7.10 -15.73 -15.77
N LEU A 64 6.56 -15.48 -14.57
CA LEU A 64 6.19 -14.14 -14.13
C LEU A 64 7.41 -13.22 -14.03
N THR A 65 8.55 -13.74 -13.55
CA THR A 65 9.80 -12.97 -13.49
C THR A 65 10.26 -12.56 -14.88
N ARG A 66 10.28 -13.48 -15.85
CA ARG A 66 10.65 -13.15 -17.24
C ARG A 66 9.71 -12.13 -17.86
N LEU A 67 8.40 -12.29 -17.68
CA LEU A 67 7.41 -11.35 -18.20
C LEU A 67 7.61 -9.94 -17.62
N MET A 68 7.81 -9.83 -16.31
CA MET A 68 8.03 -8.54 -15.65
C MET A 68 9.39 -7.93 -16.03
N THR A 69 10.44 -8.74 -16.19
CA THR A 69 11.74 -8.29 -16.69
C THR A 69 11.61 -7.77 -18.12
N GLU A 70 10.87 -8.46 -18.99
CA GLU A 70 10.59 -7.98 -20.35
C GLU A 70 9.90 -6.61 -20.31
N ILE A 71 8.83 -6.46 -19.52
CA ILE A 71 8.13 -5.17 -19.35
C ILE A 71 9.09 -4.06 -18.95
N VAL A 72 9.95 -4.30 -17.97
CA VAL A 72 10.86 -3.29 -17.40
C VAL A 72 12.03 -2.95 -18.32
N THR A 73 12.49 -3.90 -19.14
CA THR A 73 13.69 -3.75 -19.97
C THR A 73 13.39 -3.40 -21.43
N GLN A 74 12.21 -3.78 -21.94
CA GLN A 74 11.83 -3.57 -23.34
C GLN A 74 10.80 -2.44 -23.52
N TYR A 75 10.16 -1.97 -22.45
CA TYR A 75 9.19 -0.87 -22.51
C TYR A 75 9.64 0.29 -21.63
N ASN A 76 9.33 1.51 -22.07
CA ASN A 76 9.64 2.72 -21.31
C ASN A 76 8.61 2.94 -20.19
N VAL A 77 8.79 2.22 -19.08
CA VAL A 77 7.97 2.34 -17.87
C VAL A 77 8.78 2.91 -16.71
N ASP A 78 8.17 3.78 -15.91
CA ASP A 78 8.80 4.36 -14.71
C ASP A 78 8.77 3.40 -13.51
N GLY A 79 7.85 2.43 -13.54
CA GLY A 79 7.63 1.52 -12.43
C GLY A 79 6.76 0.33 -12.77
N LEU A 80 6.74 -0.64 -11.85
CA LEU A 80 5.90 -1.83 -11.90
C LEU A 80 4.96 -1.84 -10.70
N HIS A 81 3.67 -2.02 -10.97
CA HIS A 81 2.61 -2.09 -9.97
C HIS A 81 2.01 -3.50 -9.94
N LEU A 82 2.19 -4.18 -8.81
CA LEU A 82 1.78 -5.57 -8.59
C LEU A 82 0.34 -5.63 -8.09
N ASP A 83 -0.55 -6.24 -8.86
CA ASP A 83 -1.93 -6.50 -8.48
C ASP A 83 -2.18 -8.01 -8.41
N TYR A 84 -3.15 -8.44 -7.61
CA TYR A 84 -3.37 -9.86 -7.29
C TYR A 84 -2.09 -10.57 -6.78
N ILE A 85 -1.21 -9.83 -6.09
CA ILE A 85 -0.04 -10.38 -5.39
C ILE A 85 -0.46 -10.98 -4.04
N ARG A 86 -1.26 -12.06 -4.11
CA ARG A 86 -1.90 -12.74 -2.99
C ARG A 86 -2.61 -14.01 -3.45
N TYR A 87 -3.07 -14.82 -2.50
CA TYR A 87 -4.06 -15.86 -2.75
C TYR A 87 -5.48 -15.25 -2.87
N PRO A 88 -6.45 -15.98 -3.47
CA PRO A 88 -7.84 -15.54 -3.51
C PRO A 88 -8.42 -15.41 -2.10
N PHE A 89 -9.59 -14.76 -2.00
CA PHE A 89 -10.29 -14.66 -0.72
C PHE A 89 -10.66 -16.05 -0.21
N GLN A 90 -10.37 -16.30 1.06
CA GLN A 90 -10.69 -17.52 1.77
C GLN A 90 -11.49 -17.19 3.04
N ASP A 91 -12.18 -18.22 3.54
CA ASP A 91 -12.83 -18.21 4.84
C ASP A 91 -12.54 -19.54 5.54
N PRO A 92 -11.40 -19.64 6.26
CA PRO A 92 -11.04 -20.84 7.01
C PRO A 92 -12.12 -21.23 8.03
N GLY A 93 -12.79 -20.24 8.63
CA GLY A 93 -13.94 -20.44 9.53
C GLY A 93 -15.14 -21.08 8.84
N ALA A 94 -15.26 -20.95 7.51
CA ALA A 94 -16.24 -21.64 6.67
C ALA A 94 -15.67 -22.88 5.93
N ASN A 95 -14.44 -23.32 6.25
CA ASN A 95 -13.71 -24.38 5.55
C ASN A 95 -13.61 -24.13 4.03
N ARG A 96 -13.55 -22.85 3.64
CA ARG A 96 -13.34 -22.40 2.27
C ARG A 96 -11.89 -21.94 2.15
N THR A 97 -11.00 -22.86 1.80
CA THR A 97 -9.54 -22.66 1.80
C THR A 97 -8.96 -22.92 0.42
N TYR A 98 -7.80 -22.35 0.13
CA TYR A 98 -7.18 -22.35 -1.19
C TYR A 98 -5.66 -22.45 -1.13
N GLY A 99 -5.03 -22.80 -2.25
CA GLY A 99 -3.58 -22.90 -2.38
C GLY A 99 -3.06 -24.33 -2.41
N TYR A 100 -3.93 -25.29 -2.71
CA TYR A 100 -3.61 -26.72 -2.79
C TYR A 100 -3.07 -27.12 -4.17
N GLY A 101 -2.24 -26.26 -4.78
CA GLY A 101 -1.49 -26.59 -5.99
C GLY A 101 -0.58 -27.80 -5.75
N GLU A 102 -0.32 -28.57 -6.81
CA GLU A 102 0.47 -29.80 -6.72
C GLU A 102 1.85 -29.55 -6.10
N VAL A 103 2.55 -28.50 -6.57
CA VAL A 103 3.87 -28.13 -6.06
C VAL A 103 3.80 -27.61 -4.62
N ALA A 104 2.83 -26.77 -4.29
CA ALA A 104 2.65 -26.28 -2.91
C ALA A 104 2.44 -27.43 -1.92
N ARG A 105 1.56 -28.39 -2.26
CA ARG A 105 1.30 -29.57 -1.43
C ARG A 105 2.55 -30.41 -1.25
N TRP A 106 3.23 -30.74 -2.33
CA TRP A 106 4.46 -31.54 -2.29
C TRP A 106 5.55 -30.87 -1.46
N ARG A 107 5.77 -29.55 -1.63
CA ARG A 107 6.77 -28.80 -0.85
C ARG A 107 6.42 -28.79 0.64
N PHE A 108 5.17 -28.53 0.99
CA PHE A 108 4.75 -28.51 2.39
C PHE A 108 4.86 -29.90 3.03
N GLN A 109 4.43 -30.96 2.33
CA GLN A 109 4.57 -32.34 2.78
C GLN A 109 6.04 -32.73 2.95
N SER A 110 6.92 -32.30 2.05
CA SER A 110 8.36 -32.56 2.17
C SER A 110 8.99 -31.87 3.40
N LEU A 111 8.48 -30.70 3.79
CA LEU A 111 8.97 -29.94 4.95
C LEU A 111 8.42 -30.44 6.29
N THR A 112 7.23 -31.05 6.30
CA THR A 112 6.48 -31.32 7.53
C THR A 112 6.09 -32.78 7.73
N GLY A 113 6.19 -33.60 6.68
CA GLY A 113 5.66 -34.96 6.63
C GLY A 113 4.14 -35.06 6.43
N VAL A 114 3.43 -33.93 6.33
CA VAL A 114 1.96 -33.90 6.28
C VAL A 114 1.44 -33.25 5.00
N ASP A 115 0.51 -33.90 4.33
CA ASP A 115 -0.21 -33.32 3.19
C ASP A 115 -1.20 -32.26 3.71
N PRO A 116 -1.13 -31.00 3.25
CA PRO A 116 -2.00 -29.96 3.80
C PRO A 116 -3.49 -30.18 3.52
N LEU A 117 -3.87 -31.09 2.60
CA LEU A 117 -5.29 -31.48 2.42
C LEU A 117 -5.86 -32.28 3.59
N THR A 118 -5.02 -32.91 4.43
CA THR A 118 -5.50 -33.61 5.64
C THR A 118 -5.66 -32.66 6.83
N LEU A 119 -5.26 -31.40 6.68
CA LEU A 119 -5.35 -30.38 7.71
C LEU A 119 -6.73 -29.73 7.73
N SER A 120 -7.20 -29.39 8.93
CA SER A 120 -8.45 -28.65 9.13
C SER A 120 -8.17 -27.30 9.78
N PRO A 121 -8.72 -26.19 9.25
CA PRO A 121 -8.67 -24.88 9.90
C PRO A 121 -9.53 -24.79 11.17
N ARG A 122 -10.29 -25.85 11.49
CA ARG A 122 -11.22 -25.90 12.62
C ARG A 122 -10.96 -27.12 13.49
N PRO A 123 -11.34 -27.09 14.78
CA PRO A 123 -11.37 -28.27 15.62
C PRO A 123 -12.19 -29.39 14.97
N VAL A 124 -11.63 -30.60 14.96
CA VAL A 124 -12.28 -31.81 14.47
C VAL A 124 -12.72 -32.62 15.69
N ALA A 125 -14.03 -32.80 15.86
CA ALA A 125 -14.61 -33.42 17.06
C ALA A 125 -14.14 -34.85 17.33
N ALA A 126 -13.72 -35.58 16.29
CA ALA A 126 -13.21 -36.94 16.40
C ALA A 126 -11.76 -37.03 16.93
N LEU A 127 -11.04 -35.90 17.02
CA LEU A 127 -9.65 -35.85 17.49
C LEU A 127 -9.59 -35.53 18.99
N ASP A 128 -8.63 -36.14 19.69
CA ASP A 128 -8.32 -35.77 21.08
C ASP A 128 -7.68 -34.38 21.18
N ARG A 129 -7.50 -33.88 22.41
CA ARG A 129 -6.96 -32.53 22.66
C ARG A 129 -5.55 -32.33 22.07
N ASN A 130 -4.68 -33.33 22.17
CA ASN A 130 -3.30 -33.21 21.68
C ASN A 130 -3.28 -33.21 20.15
N GLN A 131 -4.09 -34.07 19.53
CA GLN A 131 -4.28 -34.13 18.08
C GLN A 131 -4.88 -32.82 17.53
N GLN A 132 -5.82 -32.21 18.24
CA GLN A 132 -6.38 -30.91 17.87
C GLN A 132 -5.32 -29.80 17.92
N ILE A 133 -4.49 -29.77 18.96
CA ILE A 133 -3.37 -28.82 19.07
C ILE A 133 -2.38 -29.02 17.93
N GLN A 134 -2.02 -30.28 17.61
CA GLN A 134 -1.11 -30.58 16.52
C GLN A 134 -1.67 -30.12 15.16
N GLN A 135 -2.96 -30.37 14.89
CA GLN A 135 -3.65 -29.87 13.69
C GLN A 135 -3.59 -28.34 13.59
N GLN A 136 -3.84 -27.63 14.70
CA GLN A 136 -3.79 -26.17 14.73
C GLN A 136 -2.38 -25.65 14.41
N VAL A 137 -1.34 -26.21 15.03
CA VAL A 137 0.05 -25.82 14.78
C VAL A 137 0.44 -26.08 13.32
N LEU A 138 0.04 -27.22 12.76
CA LEU A 138 0.31 -27.52 11.34
C LEU A 138 -0.48 -26.61 10.39
N TRP A 139 -1.70 -26.22 10.76
CA TRP A 139 -2.49 -25.24 10.01
C TRP A 139 -1.86 -23.84 10.00
N GLU A 140 -1.33 -23.40 11.14
CA GLU A 140 -0.58 -22.15 11.26
C GLU A 140 0.67 -22.19 10.37
N ARG A 141 1.45 -23.29 10.42
CA ARG A 141 2.60 -23.51 9.53
C ARG A 141 2.23 -23.53 8.05
N TRP A 142 1.08 -24.10 7.68
CA TRP A 142 0.58 -24.08 6.30
C TRP A 142 0.23 -22.66 5.85
N THR A 143 -0.33 -21.86 6.75
CA THR A 143 -0.61 -20.44 6.50
C THR A 143 0.68 -19.65 6.33
N GLU A 144 1.66 -19.82 7.22
CA GLU A 144 2.98 -19.21 7.12
C GLU A 144 3.71 -19.62 5.84
N PHE A 145 3.68 -20.91 5.47
CA PHE A 145 4.28 -21.40 4.23
C PHE A 145 3.75 -20.63 3.01
N ARG A 146 2.42 -20.47 2.91
CA ARG A 146 1.78 -19.74 1.80
C ARG A 146 2.08 -18.24 1.83
N VAL A 147 2.12 -17.62 3.02
CA VAL A 147 2.59 -16.23 3.19
C VAL A 147 4.01 -16.08 2.65
N GLN A 148 4.91 -17.00 3.01
CA GLN A 148 6.30 -16.98 2.56
C GLN A 148 6.45 -17.19 1.06
N GLN A 149 5.57 -17.95 0.40
CA GLN A 149 5.62 -18.08 -1.06
C GLN A 149 5.37 -16.73 -1.75
N VAL A 150 4.41 -15.94 -1.25
CA VAL A 150 4.13 -14.60 -1.79
C VAL A 150 5.26 -13.63 -1.41
N THR A 151 5.67 -13.60 -0.14
CA THR A 151 6.71 -12.68 0.35
C THR A 151 8.04 -12.87 -0.36
N SER A 152 8.53 -14.11 -0.47
CA SER A 152 9.78 -14.40 -1.19
C SER A 152 9.68 -14.09 -2.69
N PHE A 153 8.48 -14.14 -3.29
CA PHE A 153 8.30 -13.72 -4.68
C PHE A 153 8.46 -12.21 -4.83
N VAL A 154 7.82 -11.43 -3.94
CA VAL A 154 7.94 -9.96 -3.91
C VAL A 154 9.39 -9.53 -3.70
N GLU A 155 10.10 -10.16 -2.76
CA GLU A 155 11.52 -9.94 -2.54
C GLU A 155 12.34 -10.23 -3.80
N GLY A 156 12.19 -11.45 -4.34
CA GLY A 156 12.96 -11.92 -5.49
C GLY A 156 12.74 -11.07 -6.74
N ILE A 157 11.49 -10.67 -7.02
CA ILE A 157 11.18 -9.85 -8.19
C ILE A 157 11.67 -8.42 -8.01
N SER A 158 11.50 -7.82 -6.82
CA SER A 158 12.02 -6.48 -6.56
C SER A 158 13.54 -6.43 -6.72
N SER A 159 14.25 -7.36 -6.09
CA SER A 159 15.71 -7.49 -6.20
C SER A 159 16.15 -7.68 -7.66
N THR A 160 15.47 -8.54 -8.41
CA THR A 160 15.79 -8.81 -9.82
C THR A 160 15.58 -7.59 -10.71
N LEU A 161 14.43 -6.93 -10.61
CA LEU A 161 14.11 -5.80 -11.47
C LEU A 161 14.95 -4.56 -11.13
N LYS A 162 15.24 -4.33 -9.85
CA LYS A 162 16.13 -3.22 -9.43
C LYS A 162 17.58 -3.44 -9.85
N ARG A 163 18.06 -4.68 -10.02
CA ARG A 163 19.37 -4.94 -10.65
C ARG A 163 19.41 -4.51 -12.12
N HIS A 164 18.30 -4.66 -12.85
CA HIS A 164 18.21 -4.19 -14.24
C HIS A 164 18.00 -2.68 -14.32
N ARG A 165 17.19 -2.10 -13.43
CA ARG A 165 16.88 -0.67 -13.38
C ARG A 165 16.85 -0.18 -11.93
N PRO A 166 17.96 0.33 -11.37
CA PRO A 166 18.03 0.76 -9.97
C PRO A 166 17.01 1.84 -9.58
N GLY A 167 16.65 2.70 -10.52
CA GLY A 167 15.62 3.74 -10.34
C GLY A 167 14.17 3.29 -10.55
N LEU A 168 13.91 2.00 -10.80
CA LEU A 168 12.56 1.49 -11.02
C LEU A 168 11.71 1.60 -9.75
N VAL A 169 10.54 2.23 -9.86
CA VAL A 169 9.56 2.28 -8.76
C VAL A 169 8.78 0.98 -8.71
N MET A 170 8.89 0.27 -7.59
CA MET A 170 8.12 -0.94 -7.30
C MET A 170 6.94 -0.60 -6.39
N SER A 171 5.73 -1.05 -6.75
CA SER A 171 4.54 -0.81 -5.95
C SER A 171 3.57 -1.98 -5.99
N ALA A 172 2.61 -2.03 -5.05
CA ALA A 172 1.58 -3.07 -5.04
C ALA A 172 0.21 -2.55 -4.59
N ALA A 173 -0.86 -3.11 -5.16
CA ALA A 173 -2.23 -2.97 -4.69
C ALA A 173 -2.48 -4.02 -3.58
N VAL A 174 -2.75 -3.54 -2.36
CA VAL A 174 -2.87 -4.42 -1.18
C VAL A 174 -4.09 -4.07 -0.33
N PHE A 175 -4.70 -5.04 0.34
CA PHE A 175 -5.85 -4.76 1.21
C PHE A 175 -5.43 -4.01 2.48
N ALA A 176 -6.29 -3.09 2.94
CA ALA A 176 -6.08 -2.31 4.17
C ALA A 176 -6.57 -3.06 5.44
N ASN A 177 -7.09 -4.28 5.31
CA ASN A 177 -7.57 -5.08 6.43
C ASN A 177 -6.45 -5.33 7.48
N PRO A 178 -6.82 -5.57 8.76
CA PRO A 178 -5.88 -5.95 9.82
C PRO A 178 -4.94 -7.06 9.38
N GLU A 179 -3.69 -7.01 9.83
CA GLU A 179 -2.64 -7.94 9.40
C GLU A 179 -3.06 -9.40 9.56
N HIS A 180 -3.54 -9.77 10.75
CA HIS A 180 -4.03 -11.12 11.01
C HIS A 180 -5.09 -11.58 9.98
N GLU A 181 -6.06 -10.72 9.64
CA GLU A 181 -7.09 -11.07 8.65
C GLU A 181 -6.46 -11.32 7.26
N ARG A 182 -5.52 -10.46 6.85
CA ARG A 182 -4.84 -10.62 5.56
C ARG A 182 -4.04 -11.91 5.51
N LEU A 183 -3.26 -12.21 6.55
CA LEU A 183 -2.43 -13.41 6.60
C LEU A 183 -3.29 -14.68 6.57
N GLN A 184 -4.40 -14.70 7.31
CA GLN A 184 -5.27 -15.88 7.38
C GLN A 184 -6.16 -16.08 6.15
N ARG A 185 -6.58 -15.00 5.47
CA ARG A 185 -7.57 -15.09 4.38
C ARG A 185 -7.03 -14.94 2.97
N ILE A 186 -5.92 -14.24 2.79
CA ILE A 186 -5.35 -13.96 1.45
C ILE A 186 -3.82 -14.10 1.38
N GLN A 187 -3.15 -14.34 2.52
CA GLN A 187 -1.70 -14.50 2.64
C GLN A 187 -0.90 -13.35 2.00
N GLN A 188 -1.41 -12.12 2.13
CA GLN A 188 -0.78 -10.92 1.61
C GLN A 188 -0.10 -10.18 2.77
N ASP A 189 1.21 -10.35 2.97
CA ASP A 189 1.96 -9.73 4.07
C ASP A 189 2.72 -8.46 3.66
N TRP A 190 1.98 -7.45 3.23
CA TRP A 190 2.58 -6.22 2.72
C TRP A 190 3.34 -5.41 3.78
N GLY A 191 3.04 -5.60 5.07
CA GLY A 191 3.74 -4.92 6.17
C GLY A 191 5.21 -5.33 6.23
N THR A 192 5.48 -6.64 6.11
CA THR A 192 6.84 -7.17 5.97
C THR A 192 7.53 -6.62 4.73
N TRP A 193 6.85 -6.59 3.57
CA TRP A 193 7.43 -6.08 2.32
C TRP A 193 7.84 -4.61 2.42
N ALA A 194 7.02 -3.80 3.09
CA ALA A 194 7.25 -2.39 3.29
C ALA A 194 8.41 -2.13 4.26
N ARG A 195 8.45 -2.81 5.41
CA ARG A 195 9.55 -2.69 6.39
C ARG A 195 10.89 -3.18 5.83
N ALA A 196 10.86 -4.26 5.04
CA ALA A 196 12.03 -4.79 4.36
C ALA A 196 12.41 -4.02 3.09
N ASN A 197 11.67 -2.95 2.74
CA ASN A 197 11.92 -2.10 1.58
C ASN A 197 11.90 -2.84 0.24
N TYR A 198 11.14 -3.95 0.14
CA TYR A 198 10.96 -4.66 -1.13
C TYR A 198 10.15 -3.84 -2.13
N LEU A 199 9.26 -2.97 -1.65
CA LEU A 199 8.49 -2.07 -2.47
C LEU A 199 8.85 -0.62 -2.11
N ASP A 200 8.65 0.29 -3.06
CA ASP A 200 8.77 1.72 -2.82
C ASP A 200 7.43 2.27 -2.34
N TRP A 201 6.32 1.84 -2.96
CA TRP A 201 4.96 2.26 -2.59
C TRP A 201 4.03 1.08 -2.26
N ILE A 202 3.26 1.23 -1.20
CA ILE A 202 2.11 0.39 -0.86
C ILE A 202 0.84 1.17 -1.14
N VAL A 203 0.01 0.70 -2.05
CA VAL A 203 -1.28 1.34 -2.37
C VAL A 203 -2.40 0.53 -1.74
N LEU A 204 -3.02 1.11 -0.70
CA LEU A 204 -4.08 0.45 0.07
C LEU A 204 -5.40 0.45 -0.69
N MET A 205 -5.95 -0.73 -0.95
CA MET A 205 -7.32 -0.94 -1.40
C MET A 205 -8.27 -0.84 -0.20
N SER A 206 -8.48 0.37 0.33
CA SER A 206 -9.38 0.58 1.49
C SER A 206 -10.85 0.43 1.09
N TYR A 207 -11.21 0.88 -0.12
CA TYR A 207 -12.50 0.60 -0.81
C TYR A 207 -13.73 0.77 0.10
N ALA A 208 -13.69 1.78 0.96
CA ALA A 208 -14.76 2.10 1.88
C ALA A 208 -15.91 2.82 1.18
N ALA A 209 -17.13 2.53 1.62
CA ALA A 209 -18.34 3.18 1.10
C ALA A 209 -18.57 4.59 1.69
N ASP A 210 -17.87 4.93 2.78
CA ASP A 210 -18.02 6.18 3.52
C ASP A 210 -16.69 6.58 4.18
N THR A 211 -16.57 7.87 4.53
CA THR A 211 -15.34 8.46 5.09
C THR A 211 -14.97 7.89 6.46
N SER A 212 -15.95 7.65 7.33
CA SER A 212 -15.70 7.08 8.66
C SER A 212 -15.08 5.68 8.58
N ARG A 213 -15.58 4.84 7.66
CA ARG A 213 -15.00 3.53 7.38
C ARG A 213 -13.63 3.64 6.70
N PHE A 214 -13.47 4.59 5.78
CA PHE A 214 -12.19 4.86 5.13
C PHE A 214 -11.10 5.14 6.18
N GLU A 215 -11.36 6.09 7.08
CA GLU A 215 -10.45 6.46 8.16
C GLU A 215 -10.09 5.28 9.05
N ARG A 216 -11.09 4.49 9.50
CA ARG A 216 -10.83 3.27 10.31
C ARG A 216 -9.91 2.27 9.61
N LEU A 217 -9.97 2.17 8.28
CA LEU A 217 -9.14 1.24 7.52
C LEU A 217 -7.73 1.76 7.30
N VAL A 218 -7.53 3.06 7.13
CA VAL A 218 -6.22 3.62 6.75
C VAL A 218 -5.42 4.15 7.93
N GLN A 219 -6.07 4.64 9.00
CA GLN A 219 -5.39 5.25 10.15
C GLN A 219 -4.40 4.31 10.85
N PRO A 220 -4.67 3.01 11.09
CA PRO A 220 -3.70 2.12 11.73
C PRO A 220 -2.36 2.08 10.97
N TRP A 221 -2.41 2.12 9.64
CA TRP A 221 -1.23 2.04 8.79
C TRP A 221 -0.55 3.40 8.57
N LEU A 222 -1.34 4.46 8.55
CA LEU A 222 -0.81 5.80 8.30
C LEU A 222 -0.34 6.49 9.57
N VAL A 223 -0.96 6.28 10.72
CA VAL A 223 -0.67 7.02 11.97
C VAL A 223 0.13 6.17 12.96
N ASN A 224 -0.24 4.91 13.15
CA ASN A 224 0.29 4.09 14.25
C ASN A 224 1.53 3.27 13.87
N GLU A 225 1.82 3.16 12.58
CA GLU A 225 2.90 2.35 12.03
C GLU A 225 3.91 3.22 11.27
N SER A 226 5.14 2.73 11.19
CA SER A 226 6.18 3.29 10.31
C SER A 226 6.77 2.19 9.44
N PHE A 227 6.95 2.51 8.16
CA PHE A 227 7.48 1.59 7.14
C PHE A 227 8.80 2.11 6.55
N GLY A 228 9.49 2.97 7.30
CA GLY A 228 10.73 3.64 6.87
C GLY A 228 10.54 4.35 5.54
N SER A 229 11.40 4.01 4.57
CA SER A 229 11.41 4.66 3.25
C SER A 229 10.24 4.28 2.33
N THR A 230 9.45 3.26 2.69
CA THR A 230 8.31 2.81 1.89
C THR A 230 7.11 3.72 2.13
N LEU A 231 6.54 4.26 1.05
CA LEU A 231 5.41 5.16 1.11
C LEU A 231 4.09 4.38 1.11
N VAL A 232 3.22 4.67 2.07
CA VAL A 232 1.87 4.08 2.13
C VAL A 232 0.85 5.09 1.62
N ILE A 233 0.12 4.72 0.58
CA ILE A 233 -0.81 5.57 -0.15
C ILE A 233 -2.22 4.97 -0.02
N PRO A 234 -3.19 5.67 0.61
CA PRO A 234 -4.57 5.21 0.64
C PRO A 234 -5.22 5.30 -0.74
N GLY A 235 -5.88 4.22 -1.17
CA GLY A 235 -6.62 4.13 -2.43
C GLY A 235 -8.13 4.20 -2.21
N ILE A 236 -8.78 5.13 -2.91
CA ILE A 236 -10.22 5.39 -2.87
C ILE A 236 -10.88 4.72 -4.06
N ARG A 237 -11.89 3.87 -3.81
CA ARG A 237 -12.66 3.26 -4.90
C ARG A 237 -13.84 4.15 -5.31
N LEU A 238 -13.85 4.57 -6.56
CA LEU A 238 -14.88 5.40 -7.19
C LEU A 238 -16.15 4.61 -7.54
N LEU A 239 -16.03 3.33 -7.90
CA LEU A 239 -17.19 2.49 -8.21
C LEU A 239 -18.18 2.46 -7.04
N ASN A 240 -19.41 2.90 -7.31
CA ASN A 240 -20.51 3.02 -6.36
C ASN A 240 -20.22 3.96 -5.16
N LEU A 241 -19.32 4.93 -5.33
CA LEU A 241 -19.05 5.98 -4.36
C LEU A 241 -19.57 7.31 -4.90
N SER A 242 -20.29 8.09 -4.07
CA SER A 242 -20.78 9.40 -4.49
C SER A 242 -19.63 10.39 -4.67
N SER A 243 -19.84 11.43 -5.49
CA SER A 243 -18.83 12.49 -5.68
C SER A 243 -18.52 13.20 -4.35
N ALA A 244 -19.53 13.48 -3.53
CA ALA A 244 -19.35 14.06 -2.20
C ALA A 244 -18.50 13.16 -1.28
N ALA A 245 -18.81 11.87 -1.17
CA ALA A 245 -18.03 10.95 -0.35
C ALA A 245 -16.59 10.77 -0.88
N THR A 246 -16.40 10.86 -2.20
CA THR A 246 -15.07 10.85 -2.82
C THR A 246 -14.26 12.07 -2.37
N VAL A 247 -14.85 13.28 -2.44
CA VAL A 247 -14.20 14.53 -2.01
C VAL A 247 -13.89 14.48 -0.51
N ASP A 248 -14.80 13.97 0.31
CA ASP A 248 -14.59 13.82 1.75
C ASP A 248 -13.43 12.85 2.06
N GLN A 249 -13.35 11.70 1.38
CA GLN A 249 -12.22 10.77 1.54
C GLN A 249 -10.88 11.36 1.04
N MET A 250 -10.92 12.16 -0.02
CA MET A 250 -9.74 12.91 -0.50
C MET A 250 -9.28 13.93 0.54
N GLN A 251 -10.22 14.64 1.17
CA GLN A 251 -9.92 15.59 2.24
C GLN A 251 -9.38 14.87 3.47
N ALA A 252 -10.04 13.80 3.94
CA ALA A 252 -9.57 12.97 5.05
C ALA A 252 -8.14 12.45 4.81
N SER A 253 -7.81 12.06 3.57
CA SER A 253 -6.44 11.67 3.20
C SER A 253 -5.44 12.81 3.36
N ARG A 254 -5.79 14.05 3.01
CA ARG A 254 -4.92 15.23 3.15
C ARG A 254 -4.65 15.60 4.62
N ASP A 255 -5.55 15.21 5.50
CA ASP A 255 -5.44 15.43 6.95
C ASP A 255 -4.70 14.31 7.69
N LEU A 256 -4.32 13.24 6.98
CA LEU A 256 -3.54 12.11 7.50
C LEU A 256 -2.06 12.20 7.09
N PRO A 257 -1.14 11.45 7.74
CA PRO A 257 0.29 11.51 7.46
C PRO A 257 0.71 10.76 6.19
N THR A 258 0.01 11.00 5.09
CA THR A 258 0.27 10.44 3.76
C THR A 258 0.69 11.54 2.78
N LEU A 259 1.39 11.13 1.72
CA LEU A 259 1.77 12.02 0.62
C LEU A 259 0.61 12.30 -0.33
N GLY A 260 -0.45 11.49 -0.29
CA GLY A 260 -1.61 11.69 -1.15
C GLY A 260 -2.55 10.51 -1.08
N TYR A 261 -3.27 10.30 -2.16
CA TYR A 261 -4.22 9.22 -2.33
C TYR A 261 -4.19 8.74 -3.79
N ALA A 262 -4.67 7.52 -4.02
CA ALA A 262 -4.93 6.98 -5.34
C ALA A 262 -6.44 6.87 -5.58
N LEU A 263 -6.90 7.06 -6.82
CA LEU A 263 -8.30 6.88 -7.22
C LEU A 263 -8.42 5.64 -8.11
N PHE A 264 -9.39 4.76 -7.82
CA PHE A 264 -9.61 3.53 -8.57
C PHE A 264 -11.11 3.25 -8.85
N ALA A 265 -11.57 2.89 -10.03
CA ALA A 265 -10.83 2.84 -11.28
C ALA A 265 -11.05 4.13 -12.06
N ALA A 266 -10.11 4.48 -12.95
CA ALA A 266 -10.26 5.64 -13.83
C ALA A 266 -11.53 5.59 -14.70
N ALA A 267 -12.04 4.38 -14.98
CA ALA A 267 -13.30 4.17 -15.71
C ALA A 267 -14.53 4.76 -15.00
N ASP A 268 -14.46 4.94 -13.67
CA ASP A 268 -15.56 5.46 -12.85
C ASP A 268 -15.44 6.98 -12.59
N LEU A 269 -14.47 7.66 -13.23
CA LEU A 269 -14.35 9.13 -13.16
C LEU A 269 -15.48 9.81 -13.93
N ASN A 270 -16.52 10.22 -13.20
CA ASN A 270 -17.66 10.94 -13.73
C ASN A 270 -17.33 12.42 -14.06
N ALA A 271 -18.24 13.12 -14.75
CA ALA A 271 -18.03 14.50 -15.17
C ALA A 271 -17.90 15.50 -14.01
N GLU A 272 -18.64 15.28 -12.92
CA GLU A 272 -18.59 16.12 -11.72
C GLU A 272 -17.21 16.06 -11.05
N LEU A 273 -16.69 14.85 -10.81
CA LEU A 273 -15.36 14.63 -10.26
C LEU A 273 -14.25 15.20 -11.14
N LYS A 274 -14.39 15.09 -12.47
CA LYS A 274 -13.44 15.72 -13.40
C LYS A 274 -13.41 17.24 -13.22
N THR A 275 -14.57 17.88 -13.06
CA THR A 275 -14.66 19.33 -12.80
C THR A 275 -14.01 19.69 -11.47
N VAL A 276 -14.31 18.97 -10.39
CA VAL A 276 -13.71 19.20 -9.07
C VAL A 276 -12.20 19.04 -9.10
N LEU A 277 -11.69 17.98 -9.74
CA LEU A 277 -10.24 17.76 -9.85
C LEU A 277 -9.57 18.83 -10.71
N ALA A 278 -10.20 19.23 -11.82
CA ALA A 278 -9.67 20.28 -12.70
C ALA A 278 -9.51 21.62 -11.97
N GLN A 279 -10.48 22.03 -11.14
CA GLN A 279 -10.42 23.27 -10.35
C GLN A 279 -9.20 23.34 -9.44
N THR A 280 -8.71 22.20 -8.95
CA THR A 280 -7.51 22.14 -8.10
C THR A 280 -6.19 22.26 -8.86
N GLN A 281 -6.22 22.25 -10.20
CA GLN A 281 -5.03 22.21 -11.07
C GLN A 281 -4.91 23.41 -12.03
N ILE A 282 -5.93 24.28 -12.11
CA ILE A 282 -5.94 25.39 -13.09
C ILE A 282 -4.76 26.33 -12.82
N GLY A 283 -3.89 26.49 -13.83
CA GLY A 283 -2.80 27.46 -13.82
C GLY A 283 -1.56 27.09 -13.00
N SER A 284 -1.51 25.89 -12.42
CA SER A 284 -0.32 25.42 -11.68
C SER A 284 0.54 24.51 -12.57
N PRO A 285 1.86 24.75 -12.69
CA PRO A 285 2.73 23.78 -13.35
C PRO A 285 2.72 22.45 -12.57
N PRO A 286 3.10 21.33 -13.23
CA PRO A 286 3.30 20.07 -12.53
C PRO A 286 4.20 20.28 -11.31
N GLY A 287 3.80 19.69 -10.18
CA GLY A 287 4.57 19.78 -8.96
C GLY A 287 5.99 19.19 -9.12
N PRO A 288 6.90 19.49 -8.19
CA PRO A 288 8.25 18.91 -8.19
C PRO A 288 8.21 17.38 -8.21
N THR A 289 9.20 16.77 -8.87
CA THR A 289 9.27 15.32 -9.10
C THR A 289 10.26 14.59 -8.19
N THR A 290 11.16 15.31 -7.51
CA THR A 290 12.12 14.72 -6.56
C THR A 290 11.58 14.74 -5.13
N PRO A 291 11.90 13.75 -4.28
CA PRO A 291 11.43 13.70 -2.90
C PRO A 291 11.74 14.97 -2.10
N TYR A 292 12.96 15.50 -2.20
CA TYR A 292 13.35 16.70 -1.45
C TYR A 292 12.66 17.98 -1.94
N ALA A 293 12.48 18.14 -3.26
CA ALA A 293 11.74 19.30 -3.78
C ALA A 293 10.24 19.22 -3.46
N MET A 294 9.66 18.01 -3.46
CA MET A 294 8.29 17.80 -2.97
C MET A 294 8.16 18.10 -1.46
N ALA A 295 9.16 17.73 -0.65
CA ALA A 295 9.18 18.04 0.78
C ALA A 295 9.23 19.56 1.02
N ALA A 296 10.10 20.27 0.30
CA ALA A 296 10.19 21.73 0.34
C ALA A 296 8.87 22.40 -0.07
N SER A 297 8.26 21.97 -1.19
CA SER A 297 6.98 22.52 -1.66
C SER A 297 5.84 22.33 -0.64
N ARG A 298 5.77 21.15 0.00
CA ARG A 298 4.78 20.86 1.05
C ARG A 298 5.01 21.68 2.32
N TYR A 299 6.26 21.87 2.71
CA TYR A 299 6.60 22.74 3.83
C TYR A 299 6.24 24.20 3.52
N ALA A 300 6.56 24.69 2.33
CA ALA A 300 6.19 26.04 1.89
C ALA A 300 4.67 26.25 1.91
N ALA A 301 3.87 25.22 1.64
CA ALA A 301 2.41 25.29 1.78
C ALA A 301 1.96 25.45 3.24
N LEU A 302 2.61 24.76 4.21
CA LEU A 302 2.37 24.97 5.64
C LEU A 302 2.78 26.39 6.07
N GLN A 303 3.93 26.88 5.61
CA GLN A 303 4.38 28.24 5.91
C GLN A 303 3.38 29.30 5.45
N ARG A 304 2.86 29.18 4.22
CA ARG A 304 1.83 30.09 3.69
C ARG A 304 0.55 30.05 4.53
N GLU A 305 0.11 28.86 4.93
CA GLU A 305 -1.08 28.72 5.77
C GLU A 305 -0.90 29.36 7.15
N TRP A 306 0.21 29.09 7.83
CA TRP A 306 0.50 29.68 9.14
C TRP A 306 0.67 31.20 9.04
N SER A 307 1.37 31.69 8.02
CA SER A 307 1.49 33.12 7.75
C SER A 307 0.13 33.76 7.52
N TRP A 308 -0.74 33.13 6.72
CA TRP A 308 -2.08 33.65 6.50
C TRP A 308 -2.88 33.71 7.81
N LEU A 309 -2.90 32.65 8.61
CA LEU A 309 -3.60 32.66 9.90
C LEU A 309 -3.07 33.72 10.86
N LEU A 310 -1.75 33.94 10.90
CA LEU A 310 -1.16 35.02 11.68
C LEU A 310 -1.64 36.39 11.20
N THR A 311 -1.64 36.65 9.88
CA THR A 311 -2.11 37.93 9.32
C THR A 311 -3.60 38.17 9.58
N GLN A 312 -4.40 37.10 9.63
CA GLN A 312 -5.82 37.19 9.94
C GLN A 312 -6.11 37.25 11.44
N GLN A 313 -5.07 37.26 12.30
CA GLN A 313 -5.22 37.17 13.76
C GLN A 313 -6.04 35.94 14.17
N ARG A 314 -5.72 34.77 13.60
CA ARG A 314 -6.39 33.49 13.88
C ARG A 314 -5.43 32.42 14.39
N LEU A 315 -4.17 32.79 14.63
CA LEU A 315 -3.15 31.95 15.25
C LEU A 315 -2.46 32.79 16.32
N TRP A 316 -2.42 32.28 17.54
CA TRP A 316 -1.77 32.94 18.68
C TRP A 316 -0.85 31.96 19.39
N MET A 317 0.23 32.51 19.92
CA MET A 317 1.12 31.87 20.88
C MET A 317 1.49 32.93 21.93
N ASP A 318 2.07 32.51 23.05
CA ASP A 318 2.71 33.45 23.97
C ASP A 318 3.68 34.36 23.20
N ARG A 319 3.70 35.66 23.53
CA ARG A 319 4.49 36.64 22.78
C ARG A 319 5.98 36.29 22.77
N ASN A 320 6.51 35.74 23.87
CA ASN A 320 7.91 35.33 23.97
C ASN A 320 8.21 34.05 23.17
N ALA A 321 7.19 33.29 22.77
CA ALA A 321 7.31 32.09 21.95
C ALA A 321 7.04 32.36 20.45
N LEU A 322 6.16 33.31 20.13
CA LEU A 322 5.69 33.54 18.76
C LEU A 322 6.81 34.01 17.82
N GLU A 323 7.55 35.04 18.20
CA GLU A 323 8.61 35.61 17.36
C GLU A 323 9.75 34.61 17.11
N PRO A 324 10.30 33.91 18.13
CA PRO A 324 11.25 32.82 17.91
C PRO A 324 10.71 31.73 16.99
N TRP A 325 9.43 31.34 17.15
CA TRP A 325 8.83 30.30 16.31
C TRP A 325 8.71 30.73 14.84
N ILE A 326 8.31 31.98 14.57
CA ILE A 326 8.30 32.54 13.20
C ILE A 326 9.71 32.50 12.60
N GLY A 327 10.73 32.85 13.38
CA GLY A 327 12.13 32.76 12.96
C GLY A 327 12.54 31.33 12.59
N GLN A 328 12.15 30.34 13.40
CA GLN A 328 12.39 28.91 13.15
C GLN A 328 11.68 28.42 11.90
N VAL A 329 10.41 28.81 11.70
CA VAL A 329 9.61 28.46 10.52
C VAL A 329 10.26 28.99 9.24
N ASN A 330 10.66 30.26 9.23
CA ASN A 330 11.31 30.87 8.06
C ASN A 330 12.72 30.29 7.82
N GLY A 331 13.46 30.00 8.90
CA GLY A 331 14.76 29.34 8.83
C GLY A 331 14.68 27.96 8.20
N LEU A 332 13.72 27.13 8.65
CA LEU A 332 13.48 25.80 8.10
C LEU A 332 13.08 25.85 6.62
N GLY A 333 12.33 26.86 6.18
CA GLY A 333 12.02 27.05 4.75
C GLY A 333 13.30 27.16 3.90
N ARG A 334 14.26 27.97 4.35
CA ARG A 334 15.57 28.10 3.68
C ARG A 334 16.38 26.81 3.73
N GLU A 335 16.32 26.06 4.83
CA GLU A 335 16.97 24.75 4.95
C GLU A 335 16.37 23.73 3.95
N PHE A 336 15.06 23.75 3.75
CA PHE A 336 14.38 22.95 2.73
C PHE A 336 14.79 23.33 1.31
N ASP A 337 14.85 24.62 1.00
CA ASP A 337 15.30 25.10 -0.31
C ASP A 337 16.75 24.66 -0.59
N ALA A 338 17.63 24.78 0.40
CA ALA A 338 19.02 24.32 0.31
C ALA A 338 19.11 22.80 0.10
N LEU A 339 18.28 22.00 0.78
CA LEU A 339 18.22 20.56 0.58
C LEU A 339 17.69 20.19 -0.82
N ALA A 340 16.67 20.89 -1.31
CA ALA A 340 16.09 20.64 -2.62
C ALA A 340 17.05 20.99 -3.76
N GLN A 341 17.84 22.07 -3.62
CA GLN A 341 18.83 22.49 -4.60
C GLN A 341 20.12 21.66 -4.54
N ALA A 342 20.60 21.35 -3.33
CA ALA A 342 21.84 20.61 -3.11
C ALA A 342 21.64 19.47 -2.09
N PRO A 343 21.13 18.30 -2.54
CA PRO A 343 20.96 17.13 -1.69
C PRO A 343 22.27 16.68 -1.01
N SER A 344 22.31 16.68 0.32
CA SER A 344 23.46 16.20 1.08
C SER A 344 23.06 15.71 2.48
N ARG A 345 23.88 14.84 3.09
CA ARG A 345 23.67 14.39 4.49
C ARG A 345 23.59 15.56 5.46
N ARG A 346 24.40 16.60 5.24
CA ARG A 346 24.40 17.82 6.06
C ARG A 346 23.09 18.59 5.93
N ASN A 347 22.64 18.85 4.70
CA ASN A 347 21.38 19.58 4.48
C ASN A 347 20.18 18.79 5.01
N LEU A 348 20.19 17.47 4.84
CA LEU A 348 19.15 16.59 5.38
C LEU A 348 19.11 16.63 6.92
N ALA A 349 20.28 16.60 7.57
CA ALA A 349 20.38 16.71 9.03
C ALA A 349 19.88 18.07 9.55
N ASN A 350 20.20 19.17 8.84
CA ASN A 350 19.70 20.50 9.17
C ASN A 350 18.16 20.55 9.12
N VAL A 351 17.56 20.07 8.03
CA VAL A 351 16.10 20.02 7.85
C VAL A 351 15.44 19.17 8.95
N ARG A 352 15.99 17.99 9.28
CA ARG A 352 15.48 17.14 10.37
C ARG A 352 15.51 17.87 11.72
N ALA A 353 16.61 18.55 12.02
CA ALA A 353 16.73 19.35 13.24
C ALA A 353 15.75 20.53 13.26
N GLY A 354 15.54 21.20 12.11
CA GLY A 354 14.57 22.29 12.00
C GLY A 354 13.12 21.84 12.14
N LEU A 355 12.75 20.69 11.56
CA LEU A 355 11.42 20.10 11.75
C LEU A 355 11.11 19.84 13.22
N ALA A 356 12.07 19.30 13.98
CA ALA A 356 11.92 19.10 15.41
C ALA A 356 11.67 20.43 16.15
N ARG A 357 12.45 21.49 15.84
CA ARG A 357 12.27 22.83 16.44
C ARG A 357 10.88 23.42 16.15
N VAL A 358 10.42 23.35 14.90
CA VAL A 358 9.11 23.90 14.50
C VAL A 358 7.95 23.12 15.10
N ARG A 359 8.10 21.79 15.29
CA ARG A 359 7.05 20.92 15.82
C ARG A 359 6.80 21.14 17.31
N THR A 360 7.81 21.42 18.12
CA THR A 360 7.66 21.53 19.59
C THR A 360 6.62 22.57 20.02
N PRO A 361 6.60 23.81 19.50
CA PRO A 361 5.59 24.79 19.94
C PRO A 361 4.16 24.38 19.55
N LEU A 362 3.98 23.69 18.42
CA LEU A 362 2.67 23.19 17.97
C LEU A 362 2.01 22.21 18.94
N THR A 363 2.76 21.62 19.88
CA THR A 363 2.22 20.69 20.89
C THR A 363 1.95 21.34 22.24
N GLN A 364 2.47 22.55 22.50
CA GLN A 364 2.58 23.11 23.86
C GLN A 364 2.03 24.52 24.05
N GLY A 365 1.57 25.24 23.01
CA GLY A 365 1.14 26.62 23.23
C GLY A 365 0.51 27.36 22.06
N VAL A 366 -0.06 26.66 21.09
CA VAL A 366 -0.72 27.30 19.93
C VAL A 366 -2.22 27.29 20.09
N VAL A 367 -2.82 28.47 20.00
CA VAL A 367 -4.26 28.64 19.86
C VAL A 367 -4.56 29.00 18.41
N VAL A 368 -5.52 28.32 17.79
CA VAL A 368 -5.93 28.59 16.41
C VAL A 368 -7.44 28.76 16.36
N ASP A 369 -7.91 29.94 15.93
CA ASP A 369 -9.34 30.24 15.84
C ASP A 369 -9.95 29.62 14.59
N THR A 370 -10.40 28.39 14.77
CA THR A 370 -11.09 27.58 13.76
C THR A 370 -12.17 26.76 14.45
N ALA A 371 -13.16 26.29 13.68
CA ALA A 371 -14.27 25.48 14.20
C ALA A 371 -13.81 24.26 15.01
N ASN A 372 -12.61 23.72 14.73
CA ASN A 372 -11.98 22.68 15.53
C ASN A 372 -10.46 22.85 15.58
N SER A 373 -9.98 23.63 16.55
CA SER A 373 -8.54 23.89 16.78
C SER A 373 -7.73 22.60 16.96
N GLY A 374 -8.22 21.66 17.77
CA GLY A 374 -7.52 20.39 18.03
C GLY A 374 -7.36 19.52 16.78
N TYR A 375 -8.38 19.48 15.93
CA TYR A 375 -8.30 18.80 14.63
C TYR A 375 -7.25 19.45 13.71
N ARG A 376 -7.24 20.78 13.63
CA ARG A 376 -6.26 21.49 12.78
C ARG A 376 -4.82 21.28 13.24
N LEU A 377 -4.56 21.38 14.54
CA LEU A 377 -3.23 21.11 15.10
C LEU A 377 -2.76 19.69 14.78
N ARG A 378 -3.65 18.69 14.89
CA ARG A 378 -3.34 17.31 14.48
C ARG A 378 -3.05 17.18 12.98
N SER A 379 -3.85 17.82 12.12
CA SER A 379 -3.59 17.82 10.66
C SER A 379 -2.23 18.44 10.33
N TRP A 380 -1.80 19.52 10.99
CA TRP A 380 -0.45 20.06 10.81
C TRP A 380 0.65 19.09 11.26
N GLN A 381 0.47 18.42 12.40
CA GLN A 381 1.41 17.40 12.86
C GLN A 381 1.53 16.26 11.83
N HIS A 382 0.40 15.76 11.32
CA HIS A 382 0.35 14.75 10.28
C HIS A 382 1.04 15.19 9.00
N ARG A 383 0.83 16.44 8.55
CA ARG A 383 1.49 16.98 7.35
C ARG A 383 3.01 17.10 7.54
N LEU A 384 3.48 17.47 8.72
CA LEU A 384 4.91 17.43 9.06
C LEU A 384 5.45 15.99 9.04
N THR A 385 4.69 15.01 9.55
CA THR A 385 5.07 13.59 9.49
C THR A 385 5.12 13.08 8.05
N ALA A 386 4.20 13.50 7.20
CA ALA A 386 4.22 13.18 5.78
C ALA A 386 5.49 13.75 5.10
N ILE A 387 5.91 14.96 5.47
CA ILE A 387 7.17 15.55 4.99
C ILE A 387 8.37 14.73 5.48
N GLU A 388 8.41 14.32 6.75
CA GLU A 388 9.48 13.46 7.29
C GLU A 388 9.60 12.12 6.52
N ARG A 389 8.46 11.46 6.25
CA ARG A 389 8.42 10.23 5.44
C ARG A 389 8.98 10.43 4.03
N LEU A 390 8.73 11.59 3.44
CA LEU A 390 9.25 11.93 2.13
C LEU A 390 10.77 12.13 2.15
N LEU A 391 11.30 12.70 3.23
CA LEU A 391 12.75 12.83 3.43
C LEU A 391 13.42 11.46 3.60
N GLU A 392 12.81 10.54 4.35
CA GLU A 392 13.29 9.15 4.48
C GLU A 392 13.26 8.40 3.15
N HIS A 393 12.19 8.57 2.38
CA HIS A 393 12.09 8.03 1.02
C HIS A 393 13.18 8.60 0.11
N GLY A 394 13.38 9.92 0.12
CA GLY A 394 14.46 10.58 -0.62
C GLY A 394 15.83 10.06 -0.25
N GLU A 395 16.13 9.91 1.05
CA GLU A 395 17.43 9.45 1.52
C GLU A 395 17.80 8.08 0.96
N ARG A 396 16.82 7.18 0.79
CA ARG A 396 17.05 5.88 0.15
C ARG A 396 17.44 5.99 -1.32
N HIS A 397 16.73 6.82 -2.09
CA HIS A 397 16.95 6.93 -3.53
C HIS A 397 18.18 7.77 -3.91
N HIS A 398 18.77 8.48 -2.93
CA HIS A 398 20.02 9.22 -3.10
C HIS A 398 21.28 8.45 -2.66
N ARG A 399 21.13 7.25 -2.10
CA ARG A 399 22.23 6.32 -1.78
C ARG A 399 22.39 5.32 -2.93
#